data_AF-A0A936PKJ8-F1
#
_entry.id   AF-A0A936PKJ8-F1
#
_cell.length_a   1.000
_cell.length_b   1.000
_cell.length_c   1.000
_cell.angle_alpha   90.00
_cell.angle_beta   90.00
_cell.angle_gamma   90.00
#
_symmetry.space_group_name_H-M   'P 1'
#
loop_
_entity.id
_entity.type
_entity.pdbx_description
1 polymer ?
#
loop_
_entity_poly.entity_id
_entity_poly.type
_entity_poly.pdbx_seq_one_letter_code
_entity_poly.pdbx_strand_id
1 'polypeptide(L)'
;MTSAANTLSVTVGDSVFEVIFAGFGADLLVLLPDGEPLTWRPWTLVEHLRALGLCLTTTADGPGVDGDRYAALVLDALGAPTERWAALAPLALWWAATPGASVVGEGLPTRPWTFAERAQALQAASEAHDGGGLDLKLDLYLYEMLRASAQHEGWDRLPAAAGHRLLAEVVRLNHPDLEEERAAEPPALTQALIKVCRALGLTPSQVRALPAAEVDRVLDLLALEAVTHPDARSRRPRRPKLADHPDAVVILAED
;
A
#
# COMPACT_ATOMS: atom_id res chain seq x y z
N MET A 1 10.71 1.69 33.32
CA MET A 1 10.33 3.05 33.73
C MET A 1 8.82 3.12 33.68
N THR A 2 8.15 3.18 34.84
CA THR A 2 6.69 3.29 34.94
C THR A 2 6.31 4.72 34.59
N SER A 3 5.68 4.91 33.43
CA SER A 3 5.11 6.21 33.05
C SER A 3 4.04 6.59 34.09
N ALA A 4 4.12 7.79 34.66
CA ALA A 4 3.10 8.26 35.59
C ALA A 4 1.79 8.46 34.83
N ALA A 5 0.73 7.82 35.30
CA ALA A 5 -0.61 8.00 34.76
C ALA A 5 -1.06 9.45 35.03
N ASN A 6 -1.32 10.21 33.96
CA ASN A 6 -1.75 11.61 34.05
C ASN A 6 -3.23 11.69 33.70
N THR A 7 -4.00 12.44 34.50
CA THR A 7 -5.32 12.89 34.08
C THR A 7 -5.15 13.91 32.95
N LEU A 8 -5.86 13.71 31.85
CA LEU A 8 -5.79 14.52 30.66
C LEU A 8 -7.21 14.82 30.16
N SER A 9 -7.44 16.06 29.75
CA SER A 9 -8.67 16.48 29.08
C SER A 9 -8.46 16.35 27.57
N VAL A 10 -9.18 15.42 26.92
CA VAL A 10 -9.13 15.18 25.47
C VAL A 10 -10.31 15.90 24.82
N THR A 11 -10.03 16.87 23.95
CA THR A 11 -11.04 17.51 23.11
C THR A 11 -11.06 16.86 21.73
N VAL A 12 -12.21 16.32 21.32
CA VAL A 12 -12.44 15.76 19.97
C VAL A 12 -13.68 16.42 19.38
N GLY A 13 -13.48 17.27 18.37
CA GLY A 13 -14.55 18.13 17.87
C GLY A 13 -15.09 19.02 18.99
N ASP A 14 -16.40 19.00 19.20
CA ASP A 14 -17.08 19.76 20.26
C ASP A 14 -17.21 19.00 21.60
N SER A 15 -16.68 17.78 21.69
CA SER A 15 -16.74 16.95 22.89
C SER A 15 -15.46 17.04 23.71
N VAL A 16 -15.59 17.06 25.03
CA VAL A 16 -14.47 17.05 25.98
C VAL A 16 -14.61 15.81 26.88
N PHE A 17 -13.52 15.05 26.98
CA PHE A 17 -13.45 13.82 27.77
C PHE A 17 -12.34 13.93 28.79
N GLU A 18 -12.63 13.58 30.05
CA GLU A 18 -11.60 13.41 31.07
C GLU A 18 -11.13 11.95 31.05
N VAL A 19 -9.82 11.74 30.91
CA VAL A 19 -9.22 10.41 30.84
C VAL A 19 -7.98 10.32 31.71
N ILE A 20 -7.64 9.12 32.19
CA ILE A 20 -6.32 8.81 32.72
C ILE A 20 -5.56 8.07 31.64
N PHE A 21 -4.50 8.71 31.14
CA PHE A 21 -3.73 8.25 29.99
C PHE A 21 -2.27 7.99 30.39
N ALA A 22 -1.82 6.75 30.21
CA ALA A 22 -0.44 6.34 30.46
C ALA A 22 0.33 6.02 29.15
N GLY A 23 -0.27 6.31 27.99
CA GLY A 23 0.25 5.97 26.66
C GLY A 23 -0.66 4.97 25.93
N PHE A 24 -0.55 4.92 24.60
CA PHE A 24 -1.38 4.02 23.77
C PHE A 24 -1.13 2.52 24.02
N GLY A 25 -0.02 2.16 24.67
CA GLY A 25 0.28 0.78 25.06
C GLY A 25 -0.21 0.37 26.44
N ALA A 26 -0.95 1.23 27.14
CA ALA A 26 -1.56 0.94 28.42
C ALA A 26 -3.08 1.12 28.33
N ASP A 27 -3.80 0.62 29.32
CA ASP A 27 -5.24 0.84 29.43
C ASP A 27 -5.54 2.34 29.55
N LEU A 28 -6.57 2.79 28.83
CA LEU A 28 -7.16 4.11 28.95
C LEU A 28 -8.33 4.03 29.94
N LEU A 29 -8.29 4.86 30.98
CA LEU A 29 -9.44 5.00 31.87
C LEU A 29 -10.24 6.25 31.47
N VAL A 30 -11.49 6.08 31.06
CA VAL A 30 -12.40 7.16 30.71
C VAL A 30 -13.24 7.51 31.93
N LEU A 31 -13.16 8.76 32.37
CA LEU A 31 -13.92 9.26 33.52
C LEU A 31 -15.26 9.81 33.00
N LEU A 32 -16.34 9.08 33.28
CA LEU A 32 -17.68 9.49 32.85
C LEU A 32 -18.30 10.51 33.81
N PRO A 33 -19.22 11.37 33.34
CA PRO A 33 -19.87 12.37 34.18
C PRO A 33 -20.71 11.80 35.33
N ASP A 34 -21.21 10.57 35.19
CA ASP A 34 -21.95 9.85 36.23
C ASP A 34 -21.04 9.17 37.27
N GLY A 35 -19.72 9.30 37.12
CA GLY A 35 -18.72 8.80 38.05
C GLY A 35 -18.33 7.34 37.86
N GLU A 36 -18.94 6.61 36.90
CA GLU A 36 -18.56 5.24 36.58
C GLU A 36 -17.42 5.24 35.55
N PRO A 37 -16.19 4.82 35.90
CA PRO A 37 -15.10 4.84 34.95
C PRO A 37 -15.20 3.64 33.97
N LEU A 38 -14.85 3.87 32.70
CA LEU A 38 -14.68 2.80 31.72
C LEU A 38 -13.20 2.54 31.49
N THR A 39 -12.78 1.28 31.54
CA THR A 39 -11.41 0.88 31.21
C THR A 39 -11.37 0.31 29.79
N TRP A 40 -10.59 0.94 28.92
CA TRP A 40 -10.36 0.47 27.56
C TRP A 40 -8.93 -0.03 27.42
N ARG A 41 -8.79 -1.28 26.99
CA ARG A 41 -7.48 -1.85 26.64
C ARG A 41 -6.87 -1.16 25.42
N PRO A 42 -5.55 -1.31 25.19
CA PRO A 42 -4.92 -0.89 23.94
C PRO A 42 -5.64 -1.43 22.69
N TRP A 43 -5.88 -0.53 21.74
CA TRP A 43 -6.30 -0.88 20.38
C TRP A 43 -5.09 -1.36 19.60
N THR A 44 -5.15 -2.57 19.04
CA THR A 44 -3.99 -3.19 18.38
C THR A 44 -3.99 -2.98 16.86
N LEU A 45 -2.82 -3.15 16.23
CA LEU A 45 -2.68 -3.04 14.78
C LEU A 45 -3.59 -4.03 14.01
N VAL A 46 -3.69 -5.28 14.45
CA VAL A 46 -4.54 -6.27 13.77
C VAL A 46 -6.03 -5.91 13.84
N GLU A 47 -6.46 -5.32 14.96
CA GLU A 47 -7.83 -4.85 15.13
C GLU A 47 -8.10 -3.63 14.26
N HIS A 48 -7.13 -2.72 14.16
CA HIS A 48 -7.19 -1.58 13.26
C HIS A 48 -7.35 -2.03 11.79
N LEU A 49 -6.53 -2.96 11.31
CA LEU A 49 -6.61 -3.47 9.94
C LEU A 49 -7.97 -4.13 9.66
N ARG A 50 -8.45 -4.98 10.58
CA ARG A 50 -9.77 -5.61 10.45
C ARG A 50 -10.90 -4.57 10.41
N ALA A 51 -10.86 -3.57 11.29
CA ALA A 51 -11.86 -2.52 11.32
C ALA A 51 -11.84 -1.69 10.03
N LEU A 52 -10.65 -1.37 9.50
CA LEU A 52 -10.50 -0.72 8.20
C LEU A 52 -11.15 -1.54 7.08
N GLY A 53 -10.85 -2.84 6.99
CA GLY A 53 -11.44 -3.72 5.97
C GLY A 53 -12.97 -3.72 5.95
N LEU A 54 -13.58 -3.58 7.13
CA LEU A 54 -15.04 -3.54 7.28
C LEU A 54 -15.65 -2.14 7.04
N CYS A 55 -14.86 -1.08 7.14
CA CYS A 55 -15.34 0.30 7.08
C CYS A 55 -14.91 1.04 5.81
N LEU A 56 -14.07 0.43 4.98
CA LEU A 56 -13.73 0.97 3.68
C LEU A 56 -14.97 0.97 2.79
N THR A 57 -15.22 2.12 2.18
CA THR A 57 -16.32 2.34 1.26
C THR A 57 -15.77 2.98 -0.01
N THR A 58 -16.40 2.72 -1.15
CA THR A 58 -16.12 3.45 -2.38
C THR A 58 -17.18 4.54 -2.52
N THR A 59 -16.76 5.80 -2.47
CA THR A 59 -17.62 6.97 -2.70
C THR A 59 -17.35 7.56 -4.08
N ALA A 60 -18.14 8.54 -4.49
CA ALA A 60 -17.91 9.27 -5.75
C ALA A 60 -16.56 10.00 -5.78
N ASP A 61 -16.02 10.35 -4.62
CA ASP A 61 -14.74 11.06 -4.46
C ASP A 61 -13.55 10.11 -4.27
N GLY A 62 -13.80 8.79 -4.31
CA GLY A 62 -12.78 7.75 -4.15
C GLY A 62 -12.97 6.89 -2.90
N PRO A 63 -11.92 6.22 -2.41
CA PRO A 63 -12.01 5.41 -1.21
C PRO A 63 -12.25 6.30 0.02
N GLY A 64 -13.30 5.98 0.77
CA GLY A 64 -13.65 6.61 2.04
C GLY A 64 -13.64 5.60 3.18
N VAL A 65 -13.64 6.11 4.41
CA VAL A 65 -13.83 5.31 5.62
C VAL A 65 -15.13 5.73 6.28
N ASP A 66 -16.02 4.77 6.50
CA ASP A 66 -17.22 4.97 7.31
C ASP A 66 -16.82 5.12 8.79
N GLY A 67 -16.67 6.37 9.23
CA GLY A 67 -16.22 6.70 10.58
C GLY A 67 -17.19 6.25 11.68
N ASP A 68 -18.50 6.29 11.42
CA ASP A 68 -19.51 5.87 12.38
C ASP A 68 -19.44 4.36 12.60
N ARG A 69 -19.36 3.59 11.51
CA ARG A 69 -19.16 2.14 11.57
C ARG A 69 -17.84 1.79 12.24
N TYR A 70 -16.77 2.51 11.92
CA TYR A 70 -15.46 2.28 12.52
C TYR A 70 -15.50 2.55 14.04
N ALA A 71 -16.11 3.65 14.48
CA ALA A 71 -16.28 3.96 15.89
C ALA A 71 -17.09 2.88 16.62
N ALA A 72 -18.18 2.39 16.02
CA ALA A 72 -18.98 1.31 16.58
C ALA A 72 -18.18 0.02 16.76
N LEU A 73 -17.34 -0.36 15.78
CA LEU A 73 -16.47 -1.54 15.90
C LEU A 73 -15.45 -1.40 17.03
N VAL A 74 -14.86 -0.20 17.21
CA VAL A 74 -13.94 0.07 18.31
C VAL A 74 -14.67 -0.03 19.65
N LEU A 75 -15.84 0.61 19.78
CA LEU A 75 -16.63 0.61 21.01
C LEU A 75 -17.11 -0.79 21.41
N ASP A 76 -17.57 -1.58 20.44
CA ASP A 76 -17.97 -2.98 20.65
C ASP A 76 -16.79 -3.83 21.15
N ALA A 77 -15.66 -3.75 20.47
CA ALA A 77 -14.46 -4.50 20.81
C ALA A 77 -13.81 -4.10 22.16
N LEU A 78 -14.11 -2.89 22.65
CA LEU A 78 -13.71 -2.39 23.97
C LEU A 78 -14.77 -2.60 25.05
N GLY A 79 -15.94 -3.17 24.70
CA GLY A 79 -17.02 -3.46 25.65
C GLY A 79 -17.73 -2.22 26.18
N ALA A 80 -17.78 -1.13 25.40
CA ALA A 80 -18.49 0.08 25.80
C ALA A 80 -20.01 -0.15 25.80
N PRO A 81 -20.77 0.39 26.79
CA PRO A 81 -22.23 0.25 26.82
C PRO A 81 -22.90 0.91 25.61
N THR A 82 -23.79 0.17 24.93
CA THR A 82 -24.43 0.60 23.67
C THR A 82 -25.17 1.93 23.75
N GLU A 83 -25.81 2.19 24.90
CA GLU A 83 -26.52 3.42 25.21
C GLU A 83 -25.61 4.65 25.28
N ARG A 84 -24.30 4.45 25.44
CA ARG A 84 -23.28 5.51 25.48
C ARG A 84 -22.50 5.64 24.16
N TRP A 85 -22.76 4.81 23.16
CA TRP A 85 -21.94 4.77 21.93
C TRP A 85 -21.88 6.11 21.20
N ALA A 86 -23.02 6.78 21.02
CA ALA A 86 -23.06 8.08 20.33
C ALA A 86 -22.18 9.14 21.02
N ALA A 87 -22.15 9.15 22.36
CA ALA A 87 -21.34 10.09 23.14
C ALA A 87 -19.85 9.71 23.14
N LEU A 88 -19.52 8.42 23.08
CA LEU A 88 -18.14 7.91 23.16
C LEU A 88 -17.48 7.74 21.79
N ALA A 89 -18.23 7.79 20.69
CA ALA A 89 -17.72 7.60 19.34
C ALA A 89 -16.53 8.51 18.98
N PRO A 90 -16.54 9.83 19.27
CA PRO A 90 -15.38 10.69 19.01
C PRO A 90 -14.13 10.25 19.78
N LEU A 91 -14.28 9.84 21.05
CA LEU A 91 -13.18 9.36 21.87
C LEU A 91 -12.65 8.00 21.39
N ALA A 92 -13.53 7.11 20.95
CA ALA A 92 -13.15 5.82 20.37
C ALA A 92 -12.32 6.01 19.09
N LEU A 93 -12.74 6.93 18.21
CA LEU A 93 -11.96 7.31 17.03
C LEU A 93 -10.61 7.90 17.41
N TRP A 94 -10.56 8.80 18.40
CA TRP A 94 -9.30 9.36 18.89
C TRP A 94 -8.35 8.27 19.43
N TRP A 95 -8.88 7.33 20.23
CA TRP A 95 -8.11 6.22 20.80
C TRP A 95 -7.52 5.32 19.71
N ALA A 96 -8.31 5.02 18.67
CA ALA A 96 -7.90 4.17 17.57
C ALA A 96 -7.00 4.88 16.55
N ALA A 97 -7.19 6.17 16.28
CA ALA A 97 -6.46 6.93 15.25
C ALA A 97 -5.09 7.44 15.71
N THR A 98 -4.84 7.48 17.03
CA THR A 98 -3.55 7.91 17.63
C THR A 98 -3.02 9.25 17.11
N PRO A 99 -3.80 10.34 17.19
CA PRO A 99 -3.39 11.62 16.65
C PRO A 99 -2.06 12.09 17.26
N GLY A 100 -1.10 12.42 16.40
CA GLY A 100 0.14 13.09 16.82
C GLY A 100 1.15 12.23 17.57
N ALA A 101 1.07 10.90 17.48
CA ALA A 101 2.09 10.00 18.00
C ALA A 101 3.40 10.11 17.20
N SER A 102 4.12 11.22 17.37
CA SER A 102 5.56 11.32 17.11
C SER A 102 6.30 10.65 18.27
N VAL A 103 6.04 9.37 18.54
CA VAL A 103 6.79 8.65 19.57
C VAL A 103 8.20 8.47 19.01
N VAL A 104 9.13 9.16 19.67
CA VAL A 104 10.55 8.97 19.46
C VAL A 104 10.87 7.55 19.93
N GLY A 105 11.23 6.68 18.99
CA GLY A 105 11.60 5.29 19.25
C GLY A 105 12.27 4.73 18.00
N GLU A 106 13.22 3.82 18.20
CA GLU A 106 13.81 3.09 17.07
C GLU A 106 12.68 2.35 16.32
N GLY A 107 12.68 2.50 15.00
CA GLY A 107 11.77 1.74 14.13
C GLY A 107 11.96 0.25 14.35
N LEU A 108 10.89 -0.52 14.22
CA LEU A 108 11.01 -1.97 14.22
C LEU A 108 11.74 -2.41 12.96
N PRO A 109 12.57 -3.47 13.01
CA PRO A 109 13.29 -3.93 11.83
C PRO A 109 12.31 -4.36 10.73
N THR A 110 12.47 -3.77 9.54
CA THR A 110 11.65 -4.03 8.35
C THR A 110 12.50 -4.49 7.17
N ARG A 111 11.90 -5.21 6.22
CA ARG A 111 12.47 -5.49 4.88
C ARG A 111 11.43 -5.24 3.79
N PRO A 112 11.87 -4.92 2.55
CA PRO A 112 10.99 -5.03 1.41
C PRO A 112 10.45 -6.46 1.27
N TRP A 113 9.19 -6.59 0.86
CA TRP A 113 8.70 -7.87 0.35
C TRP A 113 9.19 -8.12 -1.07
N THR A 114 9.25 -9.39 -1.44
CA THR A 114 9.60 -9.82 -2.79
C THR A 114 8.40 -9.70 -3.72
N PHE A 115 8.65 -9.69 -5.04
CA PHE A 115 7.58 -9.71 -6.03
C PHE A 115 6.65 -10.93 -5.88
N ALA A 116 7.20 -12.11 -5.55
CA ALA A 116 6.43 -13.32 -5.34
C ALA A 116 5.49 -13.21 -4.13
N GLU A 117 5.97 -12.65 -3.02
CA GLU A 117 5.16 -12.37 -1.83
C GLU A 117 4.04 -11.36 -2.14
N ARG A 118 4.34 -10.27 -2.87
CA ARG A 118 3.35 -9.29 -3.32
C ARG A 118 2.27 -9.92 -4.21
N ALA A 119 2.67 -10.73 -5.19
CA ALA A 119 1.74 -11.39 -6.11
C ALA A 119 0.83 -12.37 -5.36
N GLN A 120 1.40 -13.14 -4.41
CA GLN A 120 0.63 -14.06 -3.57
C GLN A 120 -0.36 -13.30 -2.66
N ALA A 121 0.08 -12.22 -2.03
CA ALA A 121 -0.78 -11.38 -1.19
C ALA A 121 -1.92 -10.75 -2.00
N LEU A 122 -1.62 -10.23 -3.20
CA LEU A 122 -2.62 -9.66 -4.10
C LEU A 122 -3.66 -10.71 -4.52
N GLN A 123 -3.21 -11.92 -4.89
CA GLN A 123 -4.10 -13.01 -5.26
C GLN A 123 -5.00 -13.43 -4.08
N ALA A 124 -4.43 -13.56 -2.88
CA ALA A 124 -5.18 -13.96 -1.68
C ALA A 124 -6.18 -12.88 -1.22
N ALA A 125 -5.86 -11.61 -1.45
CA ALA A 125 -6.71 -10.49 -1.09
C ALA A 125 -7.75 -10.12 -2.17
N SER A 126 -7.65 -10.70 -3.37
CA SER A 126 -8.59 -10.41 -4.46
C SER A 126 -9.75 -11.39 -4.46
N GLU A 127 -10.97 -10.87 -4.48
CA GLU A 127 -12.19 -11.67 -4.64
C GLU A 127 -12.93 -11.28 -5.92
N ALA A 128 -13.42 -12.29 -6.64
CA ALA A 128 -14.25 -12.05 -7.81
C ALA A 128 -15.59 -11.46 -7.37
N HIS A 129 -15.94 -10.32 -7.95
CA HIS A 129 -17.24 -9.70 -7.77
C HIS A 129 -18.23 -10.28 -8.80
N ASP A 130 -19.48 -10.53 -8.41
CA ASP A 130 -20.51 -11.13 -9.26
C ASP A 130 -20.77 -10.35 -10.57
N GLY A 131 -20.38 -9.07 -10.62
CA GLY A 131 -20.43 -8.20 -11.81
C GLY A 131 -19.22 -8.27 -12.74
N GLY A 132 -18.28 -9.20 -12.55
CA GLY A 132 -17.09 -9.36 -13.40
C GLY A 132 -15.91 -8.45 -13.04
N GLY A 133 -15.90 -7.87 -11.84
CA GLY A 133 -14.77 -7.10 -11.29
C GLY A 133 -13.95 -7.90 -10.28
N LEU A 134 -12.80 -7.36 -9.88
CA LEU A 134 -12.03 -7.84 -8.73
C LEU A 134 -12.19 -6.83 -7.59
N ASP A 135 -12.66 -7.31 -6.44
CA ASP A 135 -12.65 -6.55 -5.20
C ASP A 135 -11.37 -6.86 -4.43
N LEU A 136 -10.68 -5.83 -3.96
CA LEU A 136 -9.44 -5.97 -3.21
C LEU A 136 -9.73 -5.77 -1.72
N LYS A 137 -9.57 -6.83 -0.94
CA LYS A 137 -9.58 -6.79 0.53
C LYS A 137 -8.32 -6.11 1.05
N LEU A 138 -8.39 -4.79 1.15
CA LEU A 138 -7.24 -3.96 1.53
C LEU A 138 -6.67 -4.35 2.89
N ASP A 139 -7.50 -4.72 3.85
CA ASP A 139 -7.08 -5.22 5.16
C ASP A 139 -6.21 -6.46 5.06
N LEU A 140 -6.61 -7.45 4.25
CA LEU A 140 -5.84 -8.66 4.02
C LEU A 140 -4.54 -8.35 3.28
N TYR A 141 -4.58 -7.49 2.28
CA TYR A 141 -3.39 -7.09 1.53
C TYR A 141 -2.36 -6.39 2.43
N LEU A 142 -2.80 -5.44 3.27
CA LEU A 142 -1.94 -4.75 4.24
C LEU A 142 -1.44 -5.70 5.33
N TYR A 143 -2.27 -6.64 5.78
CA TYR A 143 -1.87 -7.68 6.72
C TYR A 143 -0.74 -8.55 6.16
N GLU A 144 -0.87 -9.04 4.93
CA GLU A 144 0.18 -9.85 4.29
C GLU A 144 1.45 -9.03 4.00
N MET A 145 1.30 -7.74 3.67
CA MET A 145 2.45 -6.82 3.54
C MET A 145 3.22 -6.70 4.85
N LEU A 146 2.52 -6.44 5.97
CA LEU A 146 3.11 -6.38 7.30
C LEU A 146 3.75 -7.71 7.69
N ARG A 147 3.07 -8.83 7.45
CA ARG A 147 3.56 -10.18 7.74
C ARG A 147 4.85 -10.49 6.97
N ALA A 148 4.96 -10.08 5.72
CA ALA A 148 6.16 -10.28 4.91
C ALA A 148 7.30 -9.33 5.31
N SER A 149 6.99 -8.08 5.64
CA SER A 149 7.99 -7.02 5.84
C SER A 149 8.46 -6.84 7.28
N ALA A 150 7.64 -7.08 8.28
CA ALA A 150 8.01 -6.91 9.68
C ALA A 150 8.89 -8.07 10.16
N GLN A 151 10.08 -7.78 10.67
CA GLN A 151 11.01 -8.79 11.20
C GLN A 151 10.88 -9.01 12.71
N HIS A 152 9.89 -8.39 13.34
CA HIS A 152 9.67 -8.45 14.78
C HIS A 152 8.44 -9.31 15.10
N GLU A 153 8.56 -10.27 16.02
CA GLU A 153 7.44 -11.09 16.47
C GLU A 153 6.38 -10.26 17.23
N GLY A 154 5.10 -10.60 17.12
CA GLY A 154 4.05 -9.88 17.85
C GLY A 154 3.75 -8.48 17.30
N TRP A 155 4.16 -8.18 16.07
CA TRP A 155 3.83 -6.92 15.38
C TRP A 155 2.30 -6.67 15.29
N ASP A 156 1.52 -7.73 15.25
CA ASP A 156 0.06 -7.74 15.19
C ASP A 156 -0.59 -7.18 16.47
N ARG A 157 0.08 -7.35 17.61
CA ARG A 157 -0.35 -6.89 18.94
C ARG A 157 0.20 -5.51 19.29
N LEU A 158 0.92 -4.87 18.39
CA LEU A 158 1.43 -3.53 18.63
C LEU A 158 0.26 -2.58 18.91
N PRO A 159 0.35 -1.77 19.97
CA PRO A 159 -0.63 -0.72 20.20
C PRO A 159 -0.69 0.24 19.02
N ALA A 160 -1.85 0.85 18.80
CA ALA A 160 -2.16 1.61 17.58
C ALA A 160 -1.08 2.62 17.19
N ALA A 161 -0.47 3.34 18.14
CA ALA A 161 0.60 4.31 17.84
C ALA A 161 1.88 3.66 17.26
N ALA A 162 2.30 2.51 17.81
CA ALA A 162 3.46 1.76 17.30
C ALA A 162 3.09 1.01 16.01
N GLY A 163 1.87 0.46 15.97
CA GLY A 163 1.34 -0.23 14.79
C GLY A 163 1.22 0.69 13.58
N HIS A 164 0.72 1.91 13.74
CA HIS A 164 0.64 2.90 12.66
C HIS A 164 2.01 3.29 12.12
N ARG A 165 3.03 3.43 12.98
CA ARG A 165 4.38 3.70 12.48
C ARG A 165 4.95 2.55 11.69
N LEU A 166 4.80 1.32 12.19
CA LEU A 166 5.22 0.13 11.45
C LEU A 166 4.50 0.05 10.11
N LEU A 167 3.17 0.26 10.09
CA LEU A 167 2.39 0.26 8.85
C LEU A 167 2.86 1.35 7.89
N ALA A 168 3.05 2.59 8.35
CA ALA A 168 3.55 3.68 7.53
C ALA A 168 4.96 3.39 6.97
N GLU A 169 5.85 2.81 7.79
CA GLU A 169 7.19 2.42 7.38
C GLU A 169 7.17 1.31 6.33
N VAL A 170 6.40 0.25 6.57
CA VAL A 170 6.25 -0.90 5.65
C VAL A 170 5.59 -0.46 4.35
N VAL A 171 4.57 0.40 4.41
CA VAL A 171 3.95 0.97 3.21
C VAL A 171 4.99 1.80 2.47
N ARG A 172 5.71 2.71 3.11
CA ARG A 172 6.76 3.51 2.46
C ARG A 172 7.86 2.64 1.84
N LEU A 173 8.27 1.57 2.52
CA LEU A 173 9.31 0.66 2.07
C LEU A 173 8.90 -0.16 0.84
N ASN A 174 7.62 -0.51 0.75
CA ASN A 174 7.06 -1.31 -0.35
C ASN A 174 6.29 -0.49 -1.37
N HIS A 175 6.12 0.81 -1.12
CA HIS A 175 5.57 1.74 -2.09
C HIS A 175 6.59 1.82 -3.21
N PRO A 176 6.23 1.48 -4.44
CA PRO A 176 7.14 1.69 -5.55
C PRO A 176 7.41 3.18 -5.64
N ASP A 177 8.65 3.61 -5.50
CA ASP A 177 9.02 4.89 -6.08
C ASP A 177 8.71 4.75 -7.57
N LEU A 178 7.69 5.46 -8.04
CA LEU A 178 7.25 5.39 -9.44
C LEU A 178 8.40 5.71 -10.41
N GLU A 179 9.47 6.34 -9.93
CA GLU A 179 10.72 6.57 -10.66
C GLU A 179 11.71 5.40 -10.61
N GLU A 180 11.75 4.59 -9.55
CA GLU A 180 12.62 3.40 -9.45
C GLU A 180 12.00 2.16 -10.11
N GLU A 181 10.68 1.98 -10.07
CA GLU A 181 9.99 0.92 -10.84
C GLU A 181 10.18 1.12 -12.36
N ARG A 182 10.43 2.36 -12.83
CA ARG A 182 10.82 2.64 -14.22
C ARG A 182 12.21 2.10 -14.58
N ALA A 183 13.09 1.92 -13.60
CA ALA A 183 14.47 1.49 -13.80
C ALA A 183 14.65 -0.04 -13.68
N ALA A 184 13.77 -0.74 -12.97
CA ALA A 184 13.90 -2.16 -12.64
C ALA A 184 12.83 -3.07 -13.29
N GLU A 185 12.40 -2.77 -14.53
CA GLU A 185 11.48 -3.65 -15.26
C GLU A 185 12.12 -5.03 -15.59
N PRO A 186 11.38 -6.13 -15.48
CA PRO A 186 11.83 -7.44 -15.96
C PRO A 186 12.22 -7.37 -17.45
N PRO A 187 13.33 -7.99 -17.89
CA PRO A 187 13.79 -7.88 -19.28
C PRO A 187 12.74 -8.28 -20.33
N ALA A 188 11.85 -9.21 -19.97
CA ALA A 188 10.74 -9.63 -20.82
C ALA A 188 9.67 -8.53 -21.00
N LEU A 189 9.35 -7.79 -19.93
CA LEU A 189 8.39 -6.68 -19.95
C LEU A 189 8.97 -5.50 -20.72
N THR A 190 10.24 -5.16 -20.48
CA THR A 190 10.97 -4.13 -21.23
C THR A 190 11.05 -4.49 -22.72
N GLN A 191 11.30 -5.75 -23.06
CA GLN A 191 11.31 -6.19 -24.46
C GLN A 191 9.91 -6.10 -25.10
N ALA A 192 8.85 -6.43 -24.38
CA ALA A 192 7.47 -6.27 -24.86
C ALA A 192 7.12 -4.80 -25.08
N LEU A 193 7.44 -3.94 -24.10
CA LEU A 193 7.23 -2.50 -24.16
C LEU A 193 7.99 -1.85 -25.32
N ILE A 194 9.27 -2.23 -25.54
CA ILE A 194 10.07 -1.75 -26.68
C ILE A 194 9.45 -2.18 -28.02
N LYS A 195 8.95 -3.40 -28.13
CA LYS A 195 8.32 -3.91 -29.36
C LYS A 195 7.06 -3.12 -29.70
N VAL A 196 6.20 -2.87 -28.71
CA VAL A 196 4.98 -2.09 -28.88
C VAL A 196 5.29 -0.62 -29.21
N CYS A 197 6.25 0.00 -28.51
CA CYS A 197 6.70 1.37 -28.80
C CYS A 197 7.19 1.52 -30.25
N ARG A 198 7.98 0.55 -30.76
CA ARG A 198 8.45 0.56 -32.15
C ARG A 198 7.35 0.34 -33.16
N ALA A 199 6.39 -0.54 -32.87
CA ALA A 199 5.29 -0.85 -33.78
C ALA A 199 4.32 0.32 -33.95
N LEU A 200 4.08 1.08 -32.87
CA LEU A 200 3.12 2.17 -32.85
C LEU A 200 3.74 3.56 -33.04
N GLY A 201 5.08 3.66 -33.02
CA GLY A 201 5.79 4.95 -33.04
C GLY A 201 5.56 5.78 -31.76
N LEU A 202 5.19 5.11 -30.66
CA LEU A 202 4.84 5.74 -29.39
C LEU A 202 6.00 5.65 -28.40
N THR A 203 6.03 6.58 -27.45
CA THR A 203 6.95 6.53 -26.31
C THR A 203 6.44 5.55 -25.24
N PRO A 204 7.33 5.02 -24.38
CA PRO A 204 6.92 4.14 -23.28
C PRO A 204 5.81 4.73 -22.39
N SER A 205 5.88 6.03 -22.11
CA SER A 205 4.86 6.75 -21.33
C SER A 205 3.50 6.78 -22.04
N GLN A 206 3.49 6.90 -23.37
CA GLN A 206 2.26 6.89 -24.17
C GLN A 206 1.67 5.48 -24.28
N VAL A 207 2.51 4.44 -24.42
CA VAL A 207 2.05 3.05 -24.45
C VAL A 207 1.43 2.63 -23.11
N ARG A 208 1.99 3.10 -21.99
CA ARG A 208 1.44 2.85 -20.65
C ARG A 208 0.13 3.59 -20.37
N ALA A 209 -0.18 4.63 -21.13
CA ALA A 209 -1.45 5.34 -21.06
C ALA A 209 -2.55 4.67 -21.90
N LEU A 210 -2.23 3.63 -22.67
CA LEU A 210 -3.20 2.88 -23.46
C LEU A 210 -3.99 1.91 -22.56
N PRO A 211 -5.28 1.67 -22.86
CA PRO A 211 -6.04 0.58 -22.26
C PRO A 211 -5.34 -0.78 -22.47
N ALA A 212 -5.30 -1.63 -21.44
CA ALA A 212 -4.61 -2.92 -21.49
C ALA A 212 -5.06 -3.81 -22.67
N ALA A 213 -6.36 -3.81 -22.98
CA ALA A 213 -6.91 -4.57 -24.11
C ALA A 213 -6.38 -4.13 -25.48
N GLU A 214 -5.95 -2.87 -25.63
CA GLU A 214 -5.32 -2.39 -26.86
C GLU A 214 -3.85 -2.82 -26.94
N VAL A 215 -3.14 -2.81 -25.81
CA VAL A 215 -1.76 -3.30 -25.71
C VAL A 215 -1.71 -4.81 -26.02
N ASP A 216 -2.65 -5.59 -25.47
CA ASP A 216 -2.74 -7.03 -25.70
C ASP A 216 -3.03 -7.36 -27.18
N ARG A 217 -3.98 -6.65 -27.81
CA ARG A 217 -4.26 -6.81 -29.26
C ARG A 217 -3.04 -6.52 -30.13
N VAL A 218 -2.26 -5.49 -29.79
CA VAL A 218 -1.04 -5.16 -30.53
C VAL A 218 0.03 -6.24 -30.33
N LEU A 219 0.17 -6.77 -29.12
CA LEU A 219 1.08 -7.89 -28.86
C LEU A 219 0.68 -9.16 -29.63
N ASP A 220 -0.62 -9.47 -29.68
CA ASP A 220 -1.16 -10.60 -30.44
C ASP A 220 -0.92 -10.46 -31.95
N LEU A 221 -1.13 -9.27 -32.51
CA LEU A 221 -0.85 -8.98 -33.91
C LEU A 221 0.64 -9.11 -34.24
N LEU A 222 1.52 -8.61 -33.37
CA LEU A 222 2.98 -8.75 -33.51
C LEU A 222 3.43 -10.21 -33.39
N ALA A 223 2.77 -11.01 -32.54
CA ALA A 223 3.02 -12.45 -32.44
C ALA A 223 2.58 -13.18 -33.72
N LEU A 224 1.44 -12.80 -34.31
CA LEU A 224 0.94 -13.35 -35.56
C LEU A 224 1.89 -13.05 -36.75
N GLU A 225 2.42 -11.83 -36.81
CA GLU A 225 3.40 -11.44 -37.84
C GLU A 225 4.70 -12.24 -37.73
N ALA A 226 5.18 -12.49 -36.50
CA ALA A 226 6.37 -13.29 -36.25
C ALA A 226 6.21 -14.77 -36.65
N VAL A 227 4.98 -15.30 -36.59
CA VAL A 227 4.65 -16.67 -37.04
C VAL A 227 4.49 -16.74 -38.57
N THR A 228 4.02 -15.67 -39.20
CA THR A 228 3.75 -15.63 -40.65
C THR A 228 5.01 -15.37 -41.48
N HIS A 229 6.05 -14.77 -40.89
CA HIS A 229 7.34 -14.52 -41.54
C HIS A 229 8.53 -15.06 -40.72
N PRO A 230 8.73 -16.38 -40.65
CA PRO A 230 9.80 -16.98 -39.85
C PRO A 230 11.22 -16.62 -40.36
N ASP A 231 11.36 -16.23 -41.63
CA ASP A 231 12.66 -16.05 -42.30
C ASP A 231 13.21 -14.61 -42.36
N ALA A 232 12.54 -13.61 -41.79
CA ALA A 232 13.06 -12.23 -41.82
C ALA A 232 14.29 -12.02 -40.91
N ARG A 233 14.64 -12.99 -40.04
CA ARG A 233 15.71 -12.85 -39.03
C ARG A 233 17.03 -13.57 -39.35
N SER A 234 17.20 -14.12 -40.55
CA SER A 234 18.51 -14.59 -41.03
C SER A 234 19.13 -13.60 -42.02
N ARG A 235 19.36 -12.36 -41.58
CA ARG A 235 20.40 -11.53 -42.19
C ARG A 235 21.60 -11.58 -41.28
N ARG A 236 22.58 -12.42 -41.66
CA ARG A 236 23.95 -12.33 -41.15
C ARG A 236 24.35 -10.85 -41.08
N PRO A 237 24.99 -10.39 -40.00
CA PRO A 237 25.48 -9.02 -39.95
C PRO A 237 26.45 -8.81 -41.12
N ARG A 238 26.01 -8.04 -42.12
CA ARG A 238 26.92 -7.54 -43.16
C ARG A 238 27.90 -6.63 -42.43
N ARG A 239 29.19 -6.96 -42.50
CA ARG A 239 30.24 -6.03 -42.05
C ARG A 239 29.99 -4.69 -42.75
N PRO A 240 29.88 -3.58 -42.01
CA PRO A 240 29.73 -2.26 -42.62
C PRO A 240 30.91 -2.02 -43.54
N LYS A 241 30.62 -1.65 -44.79
CA LYS A 241 31.65 -1.29 -45.77
C LYS A 241 31.90 0.22 -45.62
N LEU A 242 33.12 0.64 -45.97
CA LEU A 242 33.52 2.05 -45.94
C LEU A 242 32.58 2.97 -46.75
N ALA A 243 31.86 2.41 -47.74
CA ALA A 243 30.87 3.11 -48.56
C ALA A 243 29.54 3.40 -47.83
N ASP A 244 29.30 2.82 -46.66
CA ASP A 244 28.08 3.02 -45.86
C ASP A 244 28.17 4.27 -44.95
N HIS A 245 29.30 5.00 -45.00
CA HIS A 245 29.55 6.20 -44.21
C HIS A 245 30.00 7.35 -45.15
N PRO A 246 29.08 8.24 -45.59
CA PRO A 246 29.42 9.34 -46.52
C PRO A 246 30.38 10.39 -45.91
N ASP A 247 30.66 10.31 -44.61
CA ASP A 247 31.46 11.27 -43.85
C ASP A 247 32.85 10.70 -43.47
N ALA A 248 33.19 9.50 -43.92
CA ALA A 248 34.46 8.85 -43.58
C ALA A 248 35.63 9.46 -44.38
N VAL A 249 36.55 10.14 -43.68
CA VAL A 249 37.80 10.66 -44.25
C VAL A 249 38.93 9.66 -43.98
N VAL A 250 39.61 9.21 -45.04
CA VAL A 250 40.79 8.33 -44.95
C VAL A 250 42.03 9.19 -44.67
N ILE A 251 42.69 8.97 -43.54
CA ILE A 251 43.99 9.57 -43.24
C ILE A 251 45.06 8.52 -43.58
N LEU A 252 45.88 8.80 -44.59
CA LEU A 252 47.08 8.03 -44.91
C LEU A 252 48.23 8.56 -44.05
N ALA A 253 48.78 7.70 -43.21
CA ALA A 253 50.09 7.92 -42.60
C ALA A 253 51.11 7.15 -43.45
N GLU A 254 52.09 7.87 -44.01
CA GLU A 254 53.30 7.27 -44.58
C GLU A 254 54.32 7.06 -43.43
N ASP A 255 55.07 5.96 -43.48
CA ASP A 255 56.12 5.60 -42.50
C ASP A 255 57.27 6.62 -42.46
#